data_AF-A0A9W8J1E5-F1
#
_entry.id   AF-A0A9W8J1E5-F1
#
_cell.length_a   1.000
_cell.length_b   1.000
_cell.length_c   1.000
_cell.angle_alpha   90.00
_cell.angle_beta   90.00
_cell.angle_gamma   90.00
#
_symmetry.space_group_name_H-M   'P 1'
#
loop_
_entity.id
_entity.type
_entity.pdbx_description
1 polymer ?
#
loop_
_entity_poly.entity_id
_entity_poly.type
_entity_poly.pdbx_seq_one_letter_code
_entity_poly.pdbx_strand_id
1 'polypeptide(L)'
;MGPGTRRDTLDYHFGDYNWRKIIRLGDSFLKKMITATSNVAEHVIAHQELEATIEREQLHSWTEAMTAWELDPTSPNPYEVAVKTPTQAAVRRQLAEEEEKALVAGVDVSYSDEVLPCSLIAMGIDLEGEQRSLKTLTKSLWEHSQDRQITRVKLRSNALTRKLEEWFSLLQLYVPASVLLQKREPQKKEIPKPFEVRLWLPSQIGNSVSFDMSLAEIEYKLRNAQAHEALGVLRRNLQIRATLYDVKD
;
A
#
# COMPACT_ATOMS: atom_id res chain seq x y z
N MET A 1 24.06 38.82 22.55
CA MET A 1 23.12 38.58 21.43
C MET A 1 21.87 39.41 21.68
N GLY A 2 21.65 40.45 20.86
CA GLY A 2 20.49 41.33 21.03
C GLY A 2 19.20 40.70 20.50
N PRO A 3 18.02 41.15 20.94
CA PRO A 3 16.75 40.76 20.32
C PRO A 3 16.76 41.18 18.85
N GLY A 4 16.65 40.22 17.93
CA GLY A 4 16.74 40.44 16.48
C GLY A 4 17.87 39.69 15.77
N THR A 5 18.99 39.44 16.46
CA THR A 5 20.22 38.87 15.85
C THR A 5 19.98 37.52 15.15
N ARG A 6 19.09 36.69 15.69
CA ARG A 6 18.72 35.41 15.07
C ARG A 6 18.03 35.60 13.72
N ARG A 7 17.12 36.58 13.61
CA ARG A 7 16.37 36.86 12.39
C ARG A 7 17.30 37.41 11.32
N ASP A 8 18.13 38.39 11.69
CA ASP A 8 19.11 38.98 10.77
C ASP A 8 20.09 37.93 10.23
N THR A 9 20.57 37.03 11.11
CA THR A 9 21.47 35.95 10.70
C THR A 9 20.82 35.01 9.69
N LEU A 10 19.54 34.64 9.89
CA LEU A 10 18.80 33.83 8.93
C LEU A 10 18.57 34.57 7.60
N ASP A 11 18.20 35.84 7.65
CA ASP A 11 17.97 36.66 6.46
C ASP A 11 19.25 36.84 5.63
N TYR A 12 20.41 37.02 6.28
CA TYR A 12 21.71 37.05 5.58
C TYR A 12 22.05 35.72 4.93
N HIS A 13 21.85 34.59 5.63
CA HIS A 13 22.09 33.26 5.06
C HIS A 13 21.16 32.95 3.88
N PHE A 14 19.87 33.30 3.99
CA PHE A 14 18.91 33.13 2.90
C PHE A 14 19.22 34.04 1.71
N GLY A 15 19.61 35.29 1.98
CA GLY A 15 20.04 36.25 0.95
C GLY A 15 21.26 35.75 0.17
N ASP A 16 22.31 35.32 0.86
CA ASP A 16 23.52 34.75 0.25
C ASP A 16 23.23 33.45 -0.52
N TYR A 17 22.36 32.59 0.00
CA TYR A 17 21.92 31.39 -0.71
C TYR A 17 21.15 31.71 -2.00
N ASN A 18 20.23 32.68 -1.96
CA ASN A 18 19.49 33.13 -3.13
C ASN A 18 20.39 33.80 -4.16
N TRP A 19 21.32 34.66 -3.72
CA TRP A 19 22.31 35.30 -4.60
C TRP A 19 23.19 34.25 -5.30
N ARG A 20 23.69 33.25 -4.57
CA ARG A 20 24.44 32.13 -5.17
C ARG A 20 23.62 31.33 -6.18
N LYS A 21 22.33 31.12 -5.94
CA LYS A 21 21.43 30.49 -6.92
C LYS A 21 21.31 31.33 -8.18
N ILE A 22 21.09 32.64 -8.06
CA ILE A 22 20.92 33.57 -9.19
C ILE A 22 22.19 33.62 -10.05
N ILE A 23 23.38 33.69 -9.45
CA ILE A 23 24.62 33.75 -10.23
C ILE A 23 24.91 32.42 -10.92
N ARG A 24 24.66 31.29 -10.26
CA ARG A 24 24.90 29.95 -10.84
C ARG A 24 23.83 29.53 -11.85
N LEU A 25 22.77 30.32 -11.99
CA LEU A 25 21.62 30.01 -12.82
C LEU A 25 22.00 29.98 -14.31
N GLY A 26 22.86 30.91 -14.76
CA GLY A 26 23.39 30.94 -16.12
C GLY A 26 24.16 29.66 -16.47
N ASP A 27 25.16 29.29 -15.68
CA ASP A 27 25.93 28.06 -15.87
C ASP A 27 25.04 26.80 -15.80
N SER A 28 24.07 26.79 -14.88
CA SER A 28 23.12 25.68 -14.77
C SER A 28 22.23 25.57 -16.00
N PHE A 29 21.74 26.69 -16.54
CA PHE A 29 20.91 26.68 -17.74
C PHE A 29 21.71 26.30 -18.98
N LEU A 30 22.96 26.78 -19.11
CA LEU A 30 23.83 26.38 -20.20
C LEU A 30 24.07 24.86 -20.19
N LYS A 31 24.39 24.28 -19.03
CA LYS A 31 24.55 22.83 -18.89
C LYS A 31 23.26 22.08 -19.26
N LYS A 32 22.12 22.50 -18.73
CA LYS A 32 20.81 21.90 -19.03
C LYS A 32 20.46 22.02 -20.51
N MET A 33 20.77 23.15 -21.16
CA MET A 33 20.52 23.36 -22.58
C MET A 33 21.37 22.41 -23.41
N ILE A 34 22.67 22.29 -23.11
CA ILE A 34 23.57 21.35 -23.81
C ILE A 34 23.02 19.91 -23.70
N THR A 35 22.70 19.46 -22.47
CA THR A 35 22.14 18.12 -22.24
C THR A 35 20.80 17.93 -22.95
N ALA A 36 19.91 18.93 -22.91
CA ALA A 36 18.63 18.86 -23.60
C ALA A 36 18.85 18.74 -25.12
N THR A 37 19.75 19.54 -25.70
CA THR A 37 20.05 19.52 -27.14
C THR A 37 20.71 18.22 -27.59
N SER A 38 21.61 17.63 -26.79
CA SER A 38 22.23 16.34 -27.12
C SER A 38 21.21 15.20 -27.12
N ASN A 39 20.24 15.27 -26.21
CA ASN A 39 19.29 14.17 -25.98
C ASN A 39 17.99 14.33 -26.79
N VAL A 40 17.82 15.39 -27.60
CA VAL A 40 16.61 15.62 -28.40
C VAL A 40 16.31 14.42 -29.30
N ALA A 41 17.32 13.91 -30.00
CA ALA A 41 17.12 12.81 -30.94
C ALA A 41 16.58 11.55 -30.24
N GLU A 42 17.18 11.19 -29.10
CA GLU A 42 16.74 10.05 -28.29
C GLU A 42 15.34 10.25 -27.72
N HIS A 43 15.05 11.44 -27.18
CA HIS A 43 13.71 11.74 -26.66
C HIS A 43 12.63 11.73 -27.74
N VAL A 44 12.94 12.21 -28.96
CA VAL A 44 12.01 12.16 -30.10
C VAL A 44 11.74 10.72 -30.50
N ILE A 45 12.77 9.87 -30.58
CA ILE A 45 12.61 8.45 -30.90
C ILE A 45 11.76 7.75 -29.83
N ALA A 46 12.12 7.91 -28.55
CA ALA A 46 11.38 7.31 -27.44
C ALA A 46 9.92 7.76 -27.39
N HIS A 47 9.66 9.03 -27.71
CA HIS A 47 8.30 9.56 -27.80
C HIS A 47 7.52 8.90 -28.94
N GLN A 48 8.07 8.81 -30.15
CA GLN A 48 7.44 8.17 -31.30
C GLN A 48 7.19 6.68 -31.06
N GLU A 49 8.14 5.98 -30.44
CA GLU A 49 7.98 4.58 -30.07
C GLU A 49 6.83 4.40 -29.07
N LEU A 50 6.73 5.27 -28.05
CA LEU A 50 5.62 5.25 -27.10
C LEU A 50 4.28 5.50 -27.82
N GLU A 51 4.20 6.52 -28.66
CA GLU A 51 2.99 6.83 -29.44
C GLU A 51 2.55 5.65 -30.32
N ALA A 52 3.51 4.93 -30.92
CA ALA A 52 3.22 3.77 -31.76
C ALA A 52 2.64 2.57 -30.98
N THR A 53 2.88 2.48 -29.66
CA THR A 53 2.31 1.41 -28.82
C THR A 53 0.88 1.67 -28.36
N ILE A 54 0.40 2.92 -28.47
CA ILE A 54 -0.91 3.34 -27.95
C ILE A 54 -1.91 3.39 -29.10
N GLU A 55 -3.17 3.03 -28.81
CA GLU A 55 -4.25 3.14 -29.77
C GLU A 55 -4.48 4.61 -30.18
N ARG A 56 -4.60 4.88 -31.48
CA ARG A 56 -4.68 6.25 -32.01
C ARG A 56 -5.85 7.05 -31.46
N GLU A 57 -6.99 6.40 -31.24
CA GLU A 57 -8.18 7.06 -30.67
C GLU A 57 -7.92 7.52 -29.24
N GLN A 58 -7.27 6.69 -28.43
CA GLN A 58 -6.90 7.03 -27.05
C GLN A 58 -5.90 8.18 -27.03
N LEU A 59 -4.87 8.12 -27.89
CA LEU A 59 -3.87 9.18 -28.01
C LEU A 59 -4.51 10.52 -28.38
N HIS A 60 -5.39 10.54 -29.39
CA HIS A 60 -6.07 11.76 -29.81
C HIS A 60 -6.92 12.36 -28.69
N SER A 61 -7.74 11.55 -28.02
CA SER A 61 -8.58 12.00 -26.91
C SER A 61 -7.75 12.56 -25.74
N TRP A 62 -6.59 11.95 -25.47
CA TRP A 62 -5.68 12.41 -24.44
C TRP A 62 -5.03 13.75 -24.80
N THR A 63 -4.54 13.89 -26.04
CA THR A 63 -3.94 15.15 -26.52
C THR A 63 -4.94 16.30 -26.50
N GLU A 64 -6.20 16.06 -26.85
CA GLU A 64 -7.28 17.06 -26.74
C GLU A 64 -7.53 17.47 -25.28
N ALA A 65 -7.66 16.50 -24.37
CA ALA A 65 -7.84 16.80 -22.94
C ALA A 65 -6.64 17.57 -22.36
N MET A 66 -5.42 17.20 -22.76
CA MET A 66 -4.17 17.87 -22.41
C MET A 66 -4.13 19.32 -22.86
N THR A 67 -4.36 19.57 -24.14
CA THR A 67 -4.32 20.92 -24.71
C THR A 67 -5.42 21.81 -24.15
N ALA A 68 -6.63 21.27 -23.91
CA ALA A 68 -7.71 22.01 -23.27
C ALA A 68 -7.33 22.45 -21.84
N TRP A 69 -6.66 21.58 -21.08
CA TRP A 69 -6.21 21.88 -19.72
C TRP A 69 -5.02 22.85 -19.68
N GLU A 70 -4.08 22.74 -20.61
CA GLU A 70 -2.95 23.68 -20.73
C GLU A 70 -3.40 25.11 -21.09
N LEU A 71 -4.47 25.23 -21.89
CA LEU A 71 -5.08 26.51 -22.25
C LEU A 71 -5.94 27.08 -21.11
N ASP A 72 -6.67 26.22 -20.39
CA ASP A 72 -7.51 26.61 -19.26
C ASP A 72 -7.37 25.62 -18.08
N PRO A 73 -6.62 26.01 -17.02
CA PRO A 73 -6.43 25.18 -15.82
C PRO A 73 -7.69 24.91 -15.01
N THR A 74 -8.83 25.51 -15.35
CA THR A 74 -10.14 25.20 -14.74
C THR A 74 -10.82 23.98 -15.37
N SER A 75 -10.36 23.54 -16.54
CA SER A 75 -10.80 22.31 -17.19
C SER A 75 -10.41 21.06 -16.37
N PRO A 76 -11.07 19.90 -16.60
CA PRO A 76 -10.69 18.65 -15.92
C PRO A 76 -9.21 18.34 -16.16
N ASN A 77 -8.47 18.09 -15.07
CA ASN A 77 -7.05 17.77 -15.16
C ASN A 77 -6.86 16.35 -15.71
N PRO A 78 -6.29 16.17 -16.92
CA PRO A 78 -6.11 14.86 -17.52
C PRO A 78 -5.12 14.00 -16.72
N TYR A 79 -4.19 14.60 -15.98
CA TYR A 79 -3.22 13.89 -15.14
C TYR A 79 -3.80 13.34 -13.84
N GLU A 80 -5.02 13.73 -13.47
CA GLU A 80 -5.70 13.13 -12.33
C GLU A 80 -6.16 11.71 -12.67
N VAL A 81 -5.93 10.79 -11.74
CA VAL A 81 -6.33 9.39 -11.91
C VAL A 81 -7.86 9.32 -11.87
N ALA A 82 -8.50 9.24 -13.03
CA ALA A 82 -9.96 9.18 -13.17
C ALA A 82 -10.57 7.89 -12.60
N VAL A 83 -9.84 6.78 -12.63
CA VAL A 83 -10.30 5.50 -12.07
C VAL A 83 -10.05 5.50 -10.56
N LYS A 84 -11.10 5.81 -9.79
CA LYS A 84 -11.12 5.56 -8.34
C LYS A 84 -11.16 4.05 -8.12
N THR A 85 -10.00 3.40 -8.13
CA THR A 85 -9.91 2.01 -7.69
C THR A 85 -10.26 1.95 -6.21
N PRO A 86 -11.10 1.00 -5.77
CA PRO A 86 -11.46 0.87 -4.37
C PRO A 86 -10.19 0.62 -3.55
N THR A 87 -9.85 1.56 -2.67
CA THR A 87 -8.77 1.36 -1.70
C THR A 87 -9.29 0.53 -0.54
N GLN A 88 -8.42 -0.23 0.10
CA GLN A 88 -8.79 -1.03 1.26
C GLN A 88 -9.33 -0.13 2.38
N ALA A 89 -8.77 1.07 2.53
CA ALA A 89 -9.26 2.09 3.46
C ALA A 89 -10.67 2.60 3.10
N ALA A 90 -10.96 2.83 1.81
CA ALA A 90 -12.30 3.25 1.38
C ALA A 90 -13.34 2.14 1.62
N VAL A 91 -12.98 0.88 1.35
CA VAL A 91 -13.87 -0.26 1.63
C VAL A 91 -14.09 -0.45 3.13
N ARG A 92 -13.05 -0.34 3.97
CA ARG A 92 -13.20 -0.37 5.44
C ARG A 92 -14.13 0.73 5.93
N ARG A 93 -14.02 1.93 5.38
CA ARG A 93 -14.91 3.05 5.70
C ARG A 93 -16.36 2.74 5.31
N GLN A 94 -16.59 2.25 4.09
CA GLN A 94 -17.94 1.89 3.63
C GLN A 94 -18.57 0.82 4.50
N LEU A 95 -17.82 -0.23 4.87
CA LEU A 95 -18.31 -1.28 5.75
C LEU A 95 -18.63 -0.77 7.16
N ALA A 96 -17.80 0.11 7.73
CA ALA A 96 -18.08 0.74 9.02
C ALA A 96 -19.34 1.62 8.98
N GLU A 97 -19.55 2.38 7.90
CA GLU A 97 -20.77 3.17 7.69
C GLU A 97 -22.02 2.28 7.48
N GLU A 98 -21.87 1.10 6.86
CA GLU A 98 -22.92 0.08 6.73
C GLU A 98 -23.29 -0.52 8.10
N GLU A 99 -22.30 -0.86 8.92
CA GLU A 99 -22.49 -1.37 10.29
C GLU A 99 -23.16 -0.34 11.21
N GLU A 100 -22.73 0.93 11.15
CA GLU A 100 -23.36 2.02 11.92
C GLU A 100 -24.86 2.17 11.58
N LYS A 101 -25.21 2.10 10.29
CA LYS A 101 -26.61 2.16 9.84
C LYS A 101 -27.42 0.96 10.32
N ALA A 102 -26.83 -0.24 10.32
CA ALA A 102 -27.49 -1.45 10.81
C ALA A 102 -27.78 -1.37 12.32
N LEU A 103 -26.82 -0.84 13.10
CA LEU A 103 -26.99 -0.59 14.53
C LEU A 103 -28.12 0.42 14.80
N VAL A 104 -28.17 1.54 14.06
CA VAL A 104 -29.26 2.53 14.17
C VAL A 104 -30.62 1.92 13.81
N ALA A 105 -30.65 1.00 12.85
CA ALA A 105 -31.86 0.27 12.45
C ALA A 105 -32.26 -0.86 13.42
N GLY A 106 -31.45 -1.12 14.46
CA GLY A 106 -31.70 -2.17 15.45
C GLY A 106 -31.38 -3.59 14.98
N VAL A 107 -30.64 -3.74 13.88
CA VAL A 107 -30.13 -5.03 13.40
C VAL A 107 -28.71 -5.18 13.93
N ASP A 108 -28.59 -5.75 15.12
CA ASP A 108 -27.28 -6.06 15.71
C ASP A 108 -26.81 -7.43 15.22
N VAL A 109 -25.76 -7.43 14.39
CA VAL A 109 -25.09 -8.63 13.85
C VAL A 109 -23.82 -8.96 14.66
N SER A 110 -23.51 -8.16 15.68
CA SER A 110 -22.36 -8.40 16.54
C SER A 110 -22.67 -9.49 17.57
N TYR A 111 -21.73 -10.41 17.76
CA TYR A 111 -21.81 -11.43 18.81
C TYR A 111 -21.06 -10.99 20.08
N SER A 112 -20.41 -9.81 20.06
CA SER A 112 -19.72 -9.17 21.18
C SER A 112 -19.76 -7.65 21.01
N ASP A 113 -19.99 -6.93 22.12
CA ASP A 113 -19.94 -5.46 22.20
C ASP A 113 -18.57 -4.89 21.77
N GLU A 114 -17.51 -5.69 21.79
CA GLU A 114 -16.13 -5.22 21.58
C GLU A 114 -15.64 -5.33 20.12
N VAL A 115 -16.19 -6.25 19.31
CA VAL A 115 -15.64 -6.54 17.98
C VAL A 115 -16.75 -6.80 16.96
N LEU A 116 -16.83 -5.94 15.95
CA LEU A 116 -17.72 -6.06 14.80
C LEU A 116 -17.19 -7.06 13.74
N PRO A 117 -18.07 -7.67 12.90
CA PRO A 117 -17.68 -8.57 11.81
C PRO A 117 -16.63 -7.98 10.84
N CYS A 118 -16.79 -6.72 10.42
CA CYS A 118 -15.81 -6.06 9.54
C CYS A 118 -14.44 -5.93 10.21
N SER A 119 -14.43 -5.50 11.48
CA SER A 119 -13.21 -5.33 12.28
C SER A 119 -12.48 -6.66 12.49
N LEU A 120 -13.22 -7.76 12.71
CA LEU A 120 -12.65 -9.10 12.78
C LEU A 120 -11.93 -9.45 11.47
N ILE A 121 -12.63 -9.43 10.33
CA ILE A 121 -12.01 -9.83 9.05
C ILE A 121 -10.83 -8.92 8.67
N ALA A 122 -10.94 -7.61 8.92
CA ALA A 122 -9.84 -6.68 8.74
C ALA A 122 -8.61 -7.05 9.60
N MET A 123 -8.81 -7.39 10.87
CA MET A 123 -7.74 -7.87 11.76
C MET A 123 -7.07 -9.13 11.21
N GLY A 124 -7.85 -10.10 10.72
CA GLY A 124 -7.31 -11.32 10.14
C GLY A 124 -6.47 -11.07 8.88
N ILE A 125 -6.89 -10.15 8.00
CA ILE A 125 -6.10 -9.74 6.83
C ILE A 125 -4.80 -9.04 7.24
N ASP A 126 -4.85 -8.18 8.25
CA ASP A 126 -3.67 -7.47 8.78
C ASP A 126 -2.67 -8.46 9.40
N LEU A 127 -3.16 -9.47 10.13
CA LEU A 127 -2.34 -10.57 10.65
C LEU A 127 -1.68 -11.39 9.54
N GLU A 128 -2.38 -11.65 8.43
CA GLU A 128 -1.79 -12.33 7.27
C GLU A 128 -0.62 -11.51 6.70
N GLY A 129 -0.76 -10.17 6.67
CA GLY A 129 0.31 -9.25 6.31
C GLY A 129 1.51 -9.33 7.25
N GLU A 130 1.27 -9.35 8.57
CA GLU A 130 2.32 -9.51 9.58
C GLU A 130 3.04 -10.86 9.48
N GLN A 131 2.31 -11.96 9.24
CA GLN A 131 2.88 -13.28 9.00
C GLN A 131 3.81 -13.28 7.79
N ARG A 132 3.38 -12.71 6.65
CA ARG A 132 4.21 -12.62 5.43
C ARG A 132 5.45 -11.76 5.66
N SER A 133 5.30 -10.61 6.33
CA SER A 133 6.42 -9.72 6.68
C SER A 133 7.44 -10.42 7.58
N LEU A 134 6.97 -11.12 8.61
CA LEU A 134 7.83 -11.88 9.52
C LEU A 134 8.55 -13.02 8.79
N LYS A 135 7.86 -13.75 7.90
CA LYS A 135 8.46 -14.81 7.08
C LYS A 135 9.61 -14.27 6.22
N THR A 136 9.44 -13.11 5.59
CA THR A 136 10.51 -12.46 4.81
C THR A 136 11.67 -12.02 5.69
N LEU A 137 11.39 -11.44 6.86
CA LEU A 137 12.42 -11.05 7.83
C LEU A 137 13.21 -12.25 8.37
N THR A 138 12.52 -13.35 8.68
CA THR A 138 13.17 -14.59 9.11
C THR A 138 14.05 -15.18 8.01
N LYS A 139 13.64 -15.11 6.74
CA LYS A 139 14.48 -15.53 5.60
C LYS A 139 15.70 -14.64 5.38
N SER A 140 15.64 -13.37 5.79
CA SER A 140 16.76 -12.43 5.68
C SER A 140 17.84 -12.64 6.77
N LEU A 141 17.53 -13.40 7.82
CA LEU A 141 18.52 -13.80 8.81
C LEU A 141 19.42 -14.89 8.23
N TRP A 142 20.71 -14.67 8.38
CA TRP A 142 21.78 -15.62 8.09
C TRP A 142 22.61 -15.91 9.35
N GLU A 143 23.55 -16.86 9.26
CA GLU A 143 24.24 -17.46 10.42
C GLU A 143 25.02 -16.46 11.29
N HIS A 144 25.54 -15.36 10.74
CA HIS A 144 26.20 -14.29 11.52
C HIS A 144 25.40 -12.98 11.54
N SER A 145 24.08 -13.08 11.49
CA SER A 145 23.21 -11.92 11.71
C SER A 145 23.50 -11.30 13.08
N GLN A 146 23.49 -9.96 13.12
CA GLN A 146 23.74 -9.24 14.36
C GLN A 146 22.66 -9.55 15.39
N ASP A 147 23.02 -9.58 16.68
CA ASP A 147 22.08 -9.80 17.80
C ASP A 147 20.86 -8.89 17.74
N ARG A 148 21.03 -7.65 17.25
CA ARG A 148 19.92 -6.71 17.03
C ARG A 148 18.88 -7.24 16.03
N GLN A 149 19.32 -7.86 14.94
CA GLN A 149 18.43 -8.43 13.92
C GLN A 149 17.71 -9.68 14.45
N ILE A 150 18.44 -10.55 15.15
CA ILE A 150 17.87 -11.75 15.80
C ILE A 150 16.82 -11.34 16.83
N THR A 151 17.15 -10.37 17.69
CA THR A 151 16.24 -9.83 18.71
C THR A 151 14.98 -9.24 18.08
N ARG A 152 15.12 -8.47 16.99
CA ARG A 152 13.98 -7.90 16.26
C ARG A 152 13.01 -8.98 15.77
N VAL A 153 13.52 -10.08 15.22
CA VAL A 153 12.67 -11.18 14.75
C VAL A 153 12.03 -11.93 15.91
N LYS A 154 12.76 -12.20 16.99
CA LYS A 154 12.18 -12.81 18.21
C LYS A 154 11.06 -11.95 18.81
N LEU A 155 11.26 -10.64 18.96
CA LEU A 155 10.24 -9.74 19.50
C LEU A 155 9.00 -9.68 18.61
N ARG A 156 9.17 -9.59 17.28
CA ARG A 156 8.03 -9.63 16.35
C ARG A 156 7.31 -10.98 16.37
N SER A 157 8.05 -12.08 16.50
CA SER A 157 7.49 -13.43 16.64
C SER A 157 6.60 -13.52 17.89
N ASN A 158 7.10 -13.06 19.04
CA ASN A 158 6.35 -13.09 20.30
C ASN A 158 5.14 -12.14 20.31
N ALA A 159 5.23 -11.00 19.61
CA ALA A 159 4.09 -10.11 19.45
C ALA A 159 3.02 -10.78 18.58
N LEU A 160 3.42 -11.43 17.49
CA LEU A 160 2.50 -12.10 16.58
C LEU A 160 1.82 -13.31 17.23
N THR A 161 2.50 -14.09 18.07
CA THR A 161 1.84 -15.20 18.81
C THR A 161 0.70 -14.71 19.69
N ARG A 162 0.90 -13.61 20.42
CA ARG A 162 -0.15 -13.04 21.28
C ARG A 162 -1.36 -12.58 20.48
N LYS A 163 -1.11 -11.92 19.33
CA LYS A 163 -2.20 -11.51 18.45
C LYS A 163 -2.93 -12.70 17.80
N LEU A 164 -2.23 -13.81 17.54
CA LEU A 164 -2.85 -15.04 17.05
C LEU A 164 -3.76 -15.68 18.11
N GLU A 165 -3.33 -15.68 19.37
CA GLU A 165 -4.16 -16.17 20.48
C GLU A 165 -5.46 -15.36 20.61
N GLU A 166 -5.36 -14.03 20.56
CA GLU A 166 -6.50 -13.11 20.54
C GLU A 166 -7.38 -13.29 19.28
N TRP A 167 -6.76 -13.48 18.12
CA TRP A 167 -7.48 -13.76 16.88
C TRP A 167 -8.32 -15.03 16.99
N PHE A 168 -7.78 -16.10 17.55
CA PHE A 168 -8.52 -17.36 17.65
C PHE A 168 -9.63 -17.33 18.71
N SER A 169 -9.46 -16.58 19.80
CA SER A 169 -10.56 -16.40 20.76
C SER A 169 -11.72 -15.64 20.12
N LEU A 170 -11.44 -14.59 19.34
CA LEU A 170 -12.46 -13.83 18.60
C LEU A 170 -13.07 -14.65 17.46
N LEU A 171 -12.26 -15.39 16.70
CA LEU A 171 -12.75 -16.23 15.61
C LEU A 171 -13.66 -17.35 16.13
N GLN A 172 -13.38 -17.92 17.32
CA GLN A 172 -14.24 -18.93 17.93
C GLN A 172 -15.64 -18.39 18.25
N LEU A 173 -15.77 -17.10 18.56
CA LEU A 173 -17.07 -16.47 18.83
C LEU A 173 -17.95 -16.42 17.56
N TYR A 174 -17.35 -16.02 16.45
CA TYR A 174 -18.04 -15.86 15.16
C TYR A 174 -18.16 -17.15 14.35
N VAL A 175 -17.16 -18.03 14.45
CA VAL A 175 -17.08 -19.32 13.77
C VAL A 175 -16.67 -20.40 14.78
N PRO A 176 -17.59 -20.91 15.61
CA PRO A 176 -17.26 -21.87 16.69
C PRO A 176 -16.60 -23.16 16.19
N ALA A 177 -17.00 -23.62 15.01
CA ALA A 177 -16.45 -24.83 14.42
C ALA A 177 -15.02 -24.67 13.85
N SER A 178 -14.45 -23.45 13.88
CA SER A 178 -13.02 -23.21 13.61
C SER A 178 -12.10 -23.98 14.57
N VAL A 179 -12.55 -24.22 15.81
CA VAL A 179 -11.82 -25.02 16.81
C VAL A 179 -11.60 -26.46 16.33
N LEU A 180 -12.57 -27.02 15.58
CA LEU A 180 -12.44 -28.36 15.00
C LEU A 180 -11.38 -28.39 13.90
N LEU A 181 -11.27 -27.31 13.11
CA LEU A 181 -10.26 -27.19 12.06
C LEU A 181 -8.86 -27.10 12.65
N GLN A 182 -8.69 -26.33 13.73
CA GLN A 182 -7.41 -26.25 14.45
C GLN A 182 -6.99 -27.61 15.01
N LYS A 183 -7.91 -28.35 15.63
CA LYS A 183 -7.62 -29.69 16.17
C LYS A 183 -7.29 -30.73 15.10
N ARG A 184 -7.79 -30.54 13.87
CA ARG A 184 -7.50 -31.42 12.73
C ARG A 184 -6.14 -31.14 12.08
N GLU A 185 -5.49 -30.02 12.37
CA GLU A 185 -4.12 -29.81 11.88
C GLU A 185 -3.17 -30.82 12.52
N PRO A 186 -2.33 -31.49 11.71
CA PRO A 186 -1.38 -32.45 12.23
C PRO A 186 -0.41 -31.72 13.17
N GLN A 187 -0.43 -32.09 14.44
CA GLN A 187 0.51 -31.56 15.41
C GLN A 187 1.93 -31.95 14.98
N LYS A 188 2.67 -30.98 14.42
CA LYS A 188 4.10 -31.14 14.16
C LYS A 188 4.80 -31.35 15.51
N LYS A 189 5.86 -32.16 15.53
CA LYS A 189 6.68 -32.39 16.74
C LYS A 189 7.33 -31.10 17.28
N GLU A 190 7.48 -30.10 16.42
CA GLU A 190 7.97 -28.77 16.77
C GLU A 190 6.83 -27.76 16.84
N ILE A 191 6.90 -26.84 17.79
CA ILE A 191 5.96 -25.72 17.92
C ILE A 191 6.00 -24.92 16.60
N PRO A 192 4.87 -24.79 15.88
CA PRO A 192 4.86 -24.10 14.59
C PRO A 192 5.28 -22.65 14.77
N LYS A 193 6.07 -22.15 13.82
CA LYS A 193 6.43 -20.72 13.79
C LYS A 193 5.17 -19.89 13.59
N PRO A 194 5.07 -18.67 14.15
CA PRO A 194 3.83 -17.89 14.10
C PRO A 194 3.34 -17.56 12.68
N PHE A 195 4.26 -17.49 11.71
CA PHE A 195 3.94 -17.27 10.30
C PHE A 195 3.56 -18.54 9.51
N GLU A 196 3.59 -19.71 10.14
CA GLU A 196 3.13 -20.98 9.54
C GLU A 196 1.72 -21.36 9.99
N VAL A 197 1.22 -20.73 11.06
CA VAL A 197 -0.12 -20.98 11.60
C VAL A 197 -1.18 -20.49 10.62
N ARG A 198 -2.15 -21.34 10.28
CA ARG A 198 -3.28 -20.95 9.43
C ARG A 198 -4.27 -20.10 10.20
N LEU A 199 -4.67 -18.97 9.63
CA LEU A 199 -5.59 -18.02 10.27
C LEU A 199 -7.06 -18.48 10.21
N TRP A 200 -7.40 -19.38 9.28
CA TRP A 200 -8.77 -19.84 9.05
C TRP A 200 -9.74 -18.69 8.74
N LEU A 201 -9.31 -17.78 7.85
CA LEU A 201 -10.21 -16.81 7.23
C LEU A 201 -11.32 -17.53 6.43
N PRO A 202 -12.48 -16.90 6.18
CA PRO A 202 -13.57 -17.50 5.39
C PRO A 202 -13.12 -18.16 4.07
N SER A 203 -12.25 -17.49 3.32
CA SER A 203 -11.65 -18.00 2.07
C SER A 203 -10.78 -19.25 2.26
N GLN A 204 -10.19 -19.44 3.45
CA GLN A 204 -9.37 -20.59 3.81
C GLN A 204 -10.20 -21.75 4.37
N ILE A 205 -11.33 -21.44 5.02
CA ILE A 205 -12.27 -22.44 5.54
C ILE A 205 -13.00 -23.13 4.37
N GLY A 206 -13.45 -22.35 3.39
CA GLY A 206 -14.25 -22.86 2.27
C GLY A 206 -15.48 -23.62 2.76
N ASN A 207 -15.71 -24.83 2.23
CA ASN A 207 -16.87 -25.66 2.63
C ASN A 207 -16.55 -26.64 3.78
N SER A 208 -15.40 -26.48 4.44
CA SER A 208 -14.97 -27.42 5.49
C SER A 208 -15.86 -27.37 6.72
N VAL A 209 -16.44 -26.20 7.00
CA VAL A 209 -17.25 -25.87 8.17
C VAL A 209 -18.31 -24.85 7.76
N SER A 210 -19.49 -24.92 8.38
CA SER A 210 -20.53 -23.89 8.22
C SER A 210 -20.17 -22.62 8.98
N PHE A 211 -20.30 -21.48 8.33
CA PHE A 211 -20.14 -20.14 8.92
C PHE A 211 -21.08 -19.16 8.20
N ASP A 212 -21.25 -17.96 8.75
CA ASP A 212 -22.09 -16.93 8.14
C ASP A 212 -21.46 -16.36 6.85
N MET A 213 -22.19 -16.41 5.75
CA MET A 213 -21.73 -15.94 4.44
C MET A 213 -21.42 -14.44 4.42
N SER A 214 -22.01 -13.65 5.32
CA SER A 214 -21.70 -12.22 5.47
C SER A 214 -20.20 -11.98 5.70
N LEU A 215 -19.53 -12.85 6.47
CA LEU A 215 -18.09 -12.78 6.72
C LEU A 215 -17.26 -13.00 5.46
N ALA A 216 -17.69 -13.92 4.59
CA ALA A 216 -17.03 -14.15 3.30
C ALA A 216 -17.23 -12.97 2.33
N GLU A 217 -18.39 -12.33 2.34
CA GLU A 217 -18.64 -11.14 1.52
C GLU A 217 -17.76 -9.95 1.95
N ILE A 218 -17.64 -9.74 3.26
CA ILE A 218 -16.73 -8.74 3.84
C ILE A 218 -15.29 -9.04 3.42
N GLU A 219 -14.83 -10.29 3.56
CA GLU A 219 -13.49 -10.68 3.15
C GLU A 219 -13.27 -10.43 1.65
N TYR A 220 -14.24 -10.81 0.82
CA TYR A 220 -14.18 -10.60 -0.63
C TYR A 220 -14.03 -9.12 -0.99
N LYS A 221 -14.86 -8.23 -0.42
CA LYS A 221 -14.78 -6.77 -0.65
C LYS A 221 -13.38 -6.24 -0.28
N LEU A 222 -12.84 -6.65 0.87
CA LEU A 222 -11.51 -6.22 1.34
C LEU A 222 -10.36 -6.79 0.47
N ARG A 223 -10.44 -8.07 0.07
CA ARG A 223 -9.45 -8.73 -0.80
C ARG A 223 -9.44 -8.10 -2.20
N ASN A 224 -10.61 -7.77 -2.74
CA ASN A 224 -10.71 -7.14 -4.06
C ASN A 224 -10.03 -5.76 -4.07
N ALA A 225 -10.29 -4.94 -3.05
CA ALA A 225 -9.61 -3.66 -2.88
C ALA A 225 -8.08 -3.82 -2.73
N GLN A 226 -7.65 -4.79 -1.92
CA GLN A 226 -6.22 -5.11 -1.76
C GLN A 226 -5.57 -5.52 -3.09
N ALA A 227 -6.27 -6.28 -3.94
CA ALA A 227 -5.76 -6.67 -5.26
C ALA A 227 -5.59 -5.47 -6.19
N HIS A 228 -6.55 -4.53 -6.19
CA HIS A 228 -6.43 -3.28 -6.96
C HIS A 228 -5.24 -2.43 -6.49
N GLU A 229 -5.06 -2.26 -5.18
CA GLU A 229 -3.92 -1.53 -4.63
C GLU A 229 -2.58 -2.20 -4.98
N ALA A 230 -2.48 -3.52 -4.81
CA ALA A 230 -1.28 -4.27 -5.13
C ALA A 230 -0.92 -4.15 -6.62
N LEU A 231 -1.92 -4.21 -7.50
CA LEU A 231 -1.76 -4.02 -8.93
C LEU A 231 -1.32 -2.59 -9.28
N GLY A 232 -1.86 -1.57 -8.59
CA GLY A 232 -1.40 -0.19 -8.72
C GLY A 232 0.08 -0.02 -8.34
N VAL A 233 0.49 -0.62 -7.22
CA VAL A 233 1.90 -0.64 -6.77
C VAL A 233 2.80 -1.35 -7.78
N LEU A 234 2.37 -2.50 -8.31
CA LEU A 234 3.13 -3.24 -9.33
C LEU A 234 3.31 -2.42 -10.61
N ARG A 235 2.24 -1.84 -11.14
CA ARG A 235 2.31 -0.97 -12.34
C ARG A 235 3.27 0.19 -12.12
N ARG A 236 3.18 0.87 -10.97
CA ARG A 236 4.08 1.98 -10.62
C ARG A 236 5.54 1.52 -10.55
N ASN A 237 5.81 0.40 -9.89
CA ASN A 237 7.18 -0.13 -9.78
C ASN A 237 7.75 -0.56 -11.13
N LEU A 238 6.93 -1.15 -12.01
CA LEU A 238 7.33 -1.48 -13.37
C LEU A 238 7.64 -0.24 -14.19
N GLN A 239 6.80 0.81 -14.09
CA GLN A 239 7.05 2.09 -14.74
C GLN A 239 8.35 2.72 -14.25
N ILE A 240 8.56 2.79 -12.94
CA ILE A 240 9.81 3.30 -12.35
C ILE A 240 11.01 2.49 -12.86
N ARG A 241 10.90 1.17 -12.90
CA ARG A 241 12.00 0.30 -13.38
C ARG A 241 12.29 0.54 -14.86
N ALA A 242 11.27 0.69 -15.70
CA ALA A 242 11.45 1.00 -17.11
C ALA A 242 12.13 2.37 -17.29
N THR A 243 11.69 3.39 -16.56
CA THR A 243 12.23 4.76 -16.72
C THR A 243 13.60 4.97 -16.07
N LEU A 244 13.93 4.26 -14.97
CA LEU A 244 15.21 4.43 -14.27
C LEU A 244 16.33 3.56 -14.84
N TYR A 245 16.02 2.54 -15.63
CA TYR A 245 17.04 1.71 -16.25
C TYR A 245 17.89 2.51 -17.26
N ASP A 246 17.27 3.50 -17.93
CA ASP A 246 17.93 4.34 -18.94
C ASP A 246 18.71 5.54 -18.37
N VAL A 247 18.68 5.78 -17.04
CA VAL A 247 19.36 6.94 -16.41
C VAL A 247 20.74 6.56 -15.84
N LYS A 248 21.22 5.35 -16.12
CA LYS A 248 22.57 4.89 -15.79
C LYS A 248 23.43 4.81 -17.05
N ASP A 249 23.70 5.96 -17.67
CA ASP A 249 24.90 6.22 -18.46
C ASP A 249 25.21 7.73 -18.46
#